data_AF-K9WY78-F1
#
_entry.id   AF-K9WY78-F1
#
_cell.length_a   1.000
_cell.length_b   1.000
_cell.length_c   1.000
_cell.angle_alpha   90.00
_cell.angle_beta   90.00
_cell.angle_gamma   90.00
#
_symmetry.space_group_name_H-M   'P 1'
#
loop_
_entity.id
_entity.type
_entity.pdbx_description
1 polymer ?
#
loop_
_entity_poly.entity_id
_entity_poly.type
_entity_poly.pdbx_seq_one_letter_code
_entity_poly.pdbx_strand_id
1 'polypeptide(L)'
;MSLSQVNAFYEVLISNEAIYEQYFNKCCRRGILASWHWDKTKIVNFAATLGYSFNEHELDQLWFESEPSLSDNSLNLSAYG
;
A
#
# COMPACT_ATOMS: atom_id res chain seq x y z
N MET A 1 -13.83 4.77 -7.95
CA MET A 1 -14.37 5.43 -6.74
C MET A 1 -13.30 6.45 -6.33
N SER A 2 -13.24 6.99 -5.11
CA SER A 2 -12.26 8.04 -4.76
C SER A 2 -11.09 7.48 -3.96
N LEU A 3 -9.85 7.87 -4.29
CA LEU A 3 -8.64 7.64 -3.46
C LEU A 3 -8.82 8.08 -2.00
N SER A 4 -9.72 9.03 -1.74
CA SER A 4 -10.10 9.46 -0.38
C SER A 4 -10.58 8.31 0.51
N GLN A 5 -11.25 7.28 -0.03
CA GLN A 5 -11.67 6.13 0.77
C GLN A 5 -10.51 5.21 1.14
N VAL A 6 -9.51 5.07 0.26
CA VAL A 6 -8.29 4.30 0.54
C VAL A 6 -7.50 5.00 1.66
N ASN A 7 -7.36 6.33 1.59
CA ASN A 7 -6.72 7.13 2.63
C ASN A 7 -7.44 7.02 3.97
N ALA A 8 -8.76 7.20 4.00
CA ALA A 8 -9.54 7.09 5.24
C ALA A 8 -9.45 5.68 5.87
N PHE A 9 -9.37 4.64 5.04
CA PHE A 9 -9.13 3.28 5.51
C PHE A 9 -7.74 3.14 6.19
N TYR A 10 -6.68 3.69 5.58
CA TYR A 10 -5.34 3.66 6.17
C TYR A 10 -5.20 4.52 7.44
N GLU A 11 -5.89 5.65 7.52
CA GLU A 11 -5.95 6.45 8.76
C GLU A 11 -6.53 5.65 9.92
N VAL A 12 -7.60 4.90 9.69
CA VAL A 12 -8.21 4.01 10.70
C VAL A 12 -7.29 2.84 11.04
N LEU A 13 -6.62 2.25 10.05
CA LEU A 13 -5.63 1.20 10.30
C LEU A 13 -4.50 1.68 11.22
N ILE A 14 -3.94 2.86 10.96
CA ILE A 14 -2.83 3.41 11.75
C ILE A 14 -3.30 3.84 13.15
N SER A 15 -4.53 4.34 13.26
CA SER A 15 -5.09 4.81 14.53
C SER A 15 -5.55 3.69 15.45
N ASN A 16 -5.79 2.47 14.93
CA ASN A 16 -6.33 1.35 15.71
C ASN A 16 -5.49 0.09 15.57
N GLU A 17 -4.66 -0.16 16.58
CA GLU A 17 -3.74 -1.29 16.66
C GLU A 17 -4.46 -2.66 16.51
N ALA A 18 -5.65 -2.83 17.08
CA ALA A 18 -6.39 -4.08 16.97
C ALA A 18 -6.88 -4.37 15.54
N ILE A 19 -7.21 -3.31 14.78
CA ILE A 19 -7.58 -3.45 13.36
C ILE A 19 -6.32 -3.70 12.53
N TYR A 20 -5.22 -3.04 12.86
CA TYR A 20 -3.93 -3.25 12.22
C TYR A 20 -3.43 -4.70 12.36
N GLU A 21 -3.51 -5.30 13.56
CA GLU A 21 -3.14 -6.70 13.75
C GLU A 21 -4.00 -7.65 12.91
N GLN A 22 -5.30 -7.39 12.80
CA GLN A 22 -6.18 -8.20 11.95
C GLN A 22 -5.84 -8.03 10.48
N TYR A 23 -5.56 -6.80 10.04
CA TYR A 23 -5.11 -6.49 8.69
C TYR A 23 -3.79 -7.22 8.38
N PHE A 24 -2.81 -7.15 9.27
CA PHE A 24 -1.53 -7.84 9.13
C PHE A 24 -1.73 -9.36 9.04
N ASN A 25 -2.44 -9.97 9.99
CA ASN A 25 -2.62 -11.42 10.01
C ASN A 25 -3.45 -11.96 8.83
N LYS A 26 -4.45 -11.20 8.34
CA LYS A 26 -5.32 -11.65 7.25
C LYS A 26 -4.73 -11.37 5.88
N CYS A 27 -4.16 -10.18 5.70
CA CYS A 27 -3.76 -9.65 4.39
C CYS A 27 -2.26 -9.84 4.09
N CYS A 28 -1.43 -10.03 5.11
CA CYS A 28 -0.01 -10.29 4.95
C CYS A 28 0.25 -11.80 4.92
N ARG A 29 0.78 -12.30 3.79
CA ARG A 29 1.26 -13.67 3.69
C ARG A 29 2.78 -13.69 3.75
N ARG A 30 3.30 -14.54 4.61
CA ARG A 30 4.75 -14.78 4.74
C ARG A 30 5.17 -15.78 3.65
N GLY A 31 5.95 -15.31 2.69
CA GLY A 31 6.48 -16.11 1.59
C GLY A 31 7.66 -17.01 2.01
N ILE A 32 8.07 -17.89 1.09
CA ILE A 32 9.06 -18.96 1.30
C ILE A 32 10.49 -18.41 1.57
N LEU A 33 10.73 -17.12 1.38
CA LEU A 33 12.03 -16.46 1.58
C LEU A 33 11.98 -15.26 2.53
N ALA A 34 11.12 -15.32 3.55
CA ALA A 34 10.86 -14.21 4.48
C ALA A 34 10.33 -12.93 3.80
N SER A 35 9.88 -13.02 2.55
CA SER A 35 9.19 -11.95 1.86
C SER A 35 7.78 -11.78 2.43
N TRP A 36 7.41 -10.55 2.75
CA TRP A 36 6.04 -10.22 3.12
C TRP A 36 5.27 -9.85 1.85
N HIS A 37 4.33 -10.71 1.46
CA HIS A 37 3.46 -10.45 0.31
C HIS A 37 2.10 -9.98 0.82
N TRP A 38 1.80 -8.72 0.52
CA TRP A 38 0.48 -8.15 0.75
C TRP A 38 -0.47 -8.54 -0.38
N ASP A 39 -1.59 -9.17 -0.02
CA ASP A 39 -2.62 -9.60 -0.98
C ASP A 39 -3.66 -8.50 -1.16
N LYS A 40 -3.58 -7.76 -2.28
CA LYS A 40 -4.46 -6.61 -2.59
C LYS A 40 -5.95 -6.99 -2.54
N THR A 41 -6.31 -8.17 -3.05
CA THR A 41 -7.67 -8.72 -2.99
C THR A 41 -8.18 -8.81 -1.56
N LYS A 42 -7.34 -9.27 -0.64
CA LYS A 42 -7.71 -9.41 0.76
C LYS A 42 -7.82 -8.06 1.45
N ILE A 43 -6.97 -7.10 1.08
CA ILE A 43 -7.03 -5.73 1.61
C ILE A 43 -8.34 -5.06 1.22
N VAL A 44 -8.71 -5.15 -0.07
CA VAL A 44 -9.98 -4.63 -0.57
C VAL A 44 -11.17 -5.29 0.13
N ASN A 45 -11.16 -6.63 0.27
CA ASN A 45 -12.21 -7.33 0.99
C ASN A 45 -12.27 -6.93 2.47
N PHE A 46 -11.12 -6.77 3.13
CA PHE A 46 -11.07 -6.34 4.53
C PHE A 46 -11.61 -4.92 4.70
N ALA A 47 -11.25 -4.01 3.81
CA ALA A 47 -11.79 -2.65 3.78
C ALA A 47 -13.31 -2.65 3.58
N ALA A 48 -13.84 -3.51 2.70
CA ALA A 48 -15.28 -3.70 2.52
C ALA A 48 -15.97 -4.17 3.81
N THR A 49 -15.34 -5.03 4.62
CA THR A 49 -15.89 -5.43 5.93
C THR A 49 -15.95 -4.28 6.95
N LEU A 50 -15.13 -3.25 6.77
CA LEU A 50 -15.12 -2.04 7.61
C LEU A 50 -16.01 -0.92 7.05
N GLY A 51 -16.65 -1.12 5.90
CA GLY A 51 -17.53 -0.14 5.25
C GLY A 51 -16.85 0.76 4.21
N TYR A 52 -15.59 0.49 3.86
CA TYR A 52 -14.88 1.21 2.79
C TYR A 52 -15.01 0.46 1.46
N SER A 53 -15.26 1.17 0.37
CA SER A 53 -15.51 0.59 -0.95
C SER A 53 -14.53 1.15 -1.98
N PHE A 54 -13.37 0.50 -2.09
CA PHE A 54 -12.38 0.75 -3.13
C PHE A 54 -11.96 -0.56 -3.80
N ASN A 55 -11.35 -0.47 -4.97
CA ASN A 55 -10.86 -1.62 -5.73
C ASN A 55 -9.33 -1.72 -5.70
N GLU A 56 -8.80 -2.80 -6.25
CA GLU A 56 -7.35 -3.05 -6.25
C GLU A 56 -6.57 -1.99 -7.02
N HIS A 57 -7.15 -1.43 -8.09
CA HIS A 57 -6.52 -0.37 -8.88
C HIS A 57 -6.35 0.92 -8.07
N GLU A 58 -7.32 1.28 -7.24
CA GLU A 58 -7.22 2.44 -6.35
C GLU A 58 -6.19 2.23 -5.24
N LEU A 59 -6.10 1.01 -4.71
CA LEU A 59 -5.05 0.64 -3.77
C LEU A 59 -3.66 0.70 -4.44
N ASP A 60 -3.58 0.25 -5.69
CA ASP A 60 -2.36 0.28 -6.50
C ASP A 60 -1.90 1.70 -6.77
N GLN A 61 -2.81 2.59 -7.16
CA GLN A 61 -2.51 4.00 -7.34
C GLN A 61 -1.93 4.61 -6.06
N LEU A 62 -2.49 4.34 -4.87
CA LEU A 62 -1.90 4.84 -3.63
C LEU A 62 -0.47 4.32 -3.38
N TRP A 63 -0.24 3.02 -3.61
CA TRP A 63 1.06 2.38 -3.35
C TRP A 63 2.15 2.80 -4.34
N PHE A 64 1.78 3.02 -5.60
CA PHE A 64 2.71 3.35 -6.69
C PHE A 64 2.79 4.85 -6.99
N GLU A 65 1.75 5.67 -6.77
CA GLU A 65 1.89 7.15 -6.78
C GLU A 65 2.69 7.66 -5.57
N SER A 66 2.84 6.84 -4.52
CA SER A 66 3.73 7.15 -3.40
C SER A 66 5.21 6.80 -3.67
N GLU A 67 5.56 6.17 -4.80
CA GLU A 67 6.96 6.14 -5.22
C GLU A 67 7.31 7.55 -5.72
N PRO A 68 8.22 8.29 -5.04
CA PRO A 68 8.79 9.47 -5.68
C PRO A 68 9.43 8.95 -6.97
N SER A 69 9.00 9.48 -8.11
CA SER A 69 9.69 9.26 -9.36
C SER A 69 11.15 9.66 -9.17
N LEU A 70 12.04 8.70 -8.90
CA LEU A 70 13.49 8.88 -8.95
C LEU A 70 13.93 9.00 -10.42
N SER A 71 13.28 9.89 -11.15
CA SER A 71 13.61 10.27 -12.53
C SER A 71 14.20 11.68 -12.57
N ASP A 72 15.00 12.02 -11.56
CA ASP A 72 15.90 13.18 -11.58
C ASP A 72 17.29 12.77 -11.10
N ASN A 73 17.81 11.64 -11.58
CA ASN A 73 19.27 11.52 -11.74
C ASN A 73 19.64 12.19 -13.05
N SER A 74 19.73 13.52 -13.00
CA SER A 74 20.57 14.28 -13.92
C SER A 74 21.96 13.66 -13.85
N LEU A 75 22.30 12.83 -14.84
CA LEU A 75 23.66 12.37 -15.10
C LEU A 75 24.49 13.59 -15.49
N ASN A 76 24.97 14.30 -14.48
CA ASN A 76 26.03 15.28 -14.63
C ASN A 76 27.14 14.93 -13.65
N LEU A 77 27.76 13.76 -13.87
CA LEU A 77 29.08 13.50 -13.34
C LEU A 77 30.08 13.81 -14.46
N SER A 78 30.39 15.10 -14.53
CA SER A 78 31.47 15.67 -15.34
C SER A 78 32.82 15.05 -14.97
N ALA A 79 33.55 14.65 -16.01
CA ALA A 79 35.00 14.75 -16.17
C ALA A 79 35.91 14.32 -15.00
N TYR A 80 36.43 13.09 -15.08
CA TYR A 80 37.85 12.81 -14.81
C TYR A 80 38.31 11.68 -15.73
N GLY A 81 39.29 12.00 -16.58
CA GLY A 81 39.94 11.11 -17.55
C GLY A 81 40.84 11.92 -18.47
#